data_AF-A0A1U7IFY8-F1
#
_entry.id   AF-A0A1U7IFY8-F1
#
_cell.length_a   1.000
_cell.length_b   1.000
_cell.length_c   1.000
_cell.angle_alpha   90.00
_cell.angle_beta   90.00
_cell.angle_gamma   90.00
#
_symmetry.space_group_name_H-M   'P 1'
#
loop_
_entity.id
_entity.type
_entity.pdbx_description
1 polymer ?
#
loop_
_entity_poly.entity_id
_entity_poly.type
_entity_poly.pdbx_seq_one_letter_code
_entity_poly.pdbx_strand_id
1 'polypeptide(L)'
;MKEVLALIEKKKEEFAQLALFEFLADKSIDPRQRLAFAPCMAPFAMMFKDINAYALRQEPTDNPIQKMINQHSYEDGRHWRWYLEDMEKLGFNKSMEFVDTLKFLWGKETQKTREVSYNLFALCVFQTDPILKLAVVESIEATGTVALDVIAKLGDELQQLTGQRCRYYSASHYAVETGHIQADVEDVEKFLENLQLTEEQKEKACQAVETVFTSFSEALDEFLVYAKNHTYQQPFTKLNSATATQYLHEMPTQVAREVQLLS
;
A
#
# COMPACT_ATOMS: atom_id res chain seq x y z
N MET A 1 3.94 -14.50 -20.33
CA MET A 1 3.43 -14.12 -19.01
C MET A 1 3.59 -15.23 -17.98
N LYS A 2 3.51 -16.52 -18.35
CA LYS A 2 3.71 -17.66 -17.44
C LYS A 2 4.92 -17.55 -16.50
N GLU A 3 6.09 -17.19 -17.03
CA GLU A 3 7.30 -17.02 -16.20
C GLU A 3 7.19 -15.87 -15.20
N VAL A 4 6.53 -14.76 -15.59
CA VAL A 4 6.27 -13.61 -14.71
C VAL A 4 5.28 -14.01 -13.61
N LEU A 5 4.21 -14.73 -13.95
CA LEU A 5 3.23 -15.25 -12.98
C LEU A 5 3.87 -16.24 -12.00
N ALA A 6 4.75 -17.13 -12.50
CA ALA A 6 5.51 -18.04 -11.64
C ALA A 6 6.44 -17.29 -10.68
N LEU A 7 7.05 -16.18 -11.12
CA LEU A 7 7.82 -15.30 -10.24
C LEU A 7 6.93 -14.61 -9.20
N ILE A 8 5.75 -14.12 -9.58
CA ILE A 8 4.78 -13.51 -8.67
C ILE A 8 4.38 -14.50 -7.58
N GLU A 9 4.00 -15.74 -7.93
CA GLU A 9 3.62 -16.76 -6.94
C GLU A 9 4.79 -17.11 -6.01
N LYS A 10 6.01 -17.27 -6.54
CA LYS A 10 7.20 -17.45 -5.70
C LYS A 10 7.39 -16.29 -4.72
N LYS A 11 7.28 -15.04 -5.20
CA LYS A 11 7.47 -13.85 -4.38
C LYS A 11 6.37 -13.67 -3.35
N LYS A 12 5.15 -14.06 -3.67
CA LYS A 12 4.00 -14.10 -2.77
C LYS A 12 4.22 -15.09 -1.62
N GLU A 13 4.78 -16.28 -1.90
CA GLU A 13 5.17 -17.24 -0.87
C GLU A 13 6.25 -16.67 0.07
N GLU A 14 7.28 -16.03 -0.49
CA GLU A 14 8.33 -15.33 0.29
C GLU A 14 7.74 -14.20 1.14
N PHE A 15 6.88 -13.37 0.55
CA PHE A 15 6.19 -12.26 1.21
C PHE A 15 5.32 -12.72 2.37
N ALA A 16 4.61 -13.84 2.23
CA ALA A 16 3.78 -14.41 3.29
C ALA A 16 4.55 -14.84 4.56
N GLN A 17 5.88 -14.95 4.48
CA GLN A 17 6.74 -15.26 5.64
C GLN A 17 7.22 -14.02 6.40
N LEU A 18 6.82 -12.81 6.02
CA LEU A 18 7.25 -11.60 6.70
C LEU A 18 6.75 -11.54 8.16
N ALA A 19 7.61 -11.04 9.05
CA ALA A 19 7.38 -11.04 10.49
C ALA A 19 6.15 -10.24 10.94
N LEU A 20 5.67 -9.29 10.12
CA LEU A 20 4.41 -8.60 10.39
C LEU A 20 3.24 -9.58 10.44
N PHE A 21 3.19 -10.58 9.54
CA PHE A 21 2.08 -11.54 9.49
C PHE A 21 2.05 -12.45 10.71
N GLU A 22 3.22 -12.88 11.19
CA GLU A 22 3.33 -13.59 12.47
C GLU A 22 2.82 -12.74 13.64
N PHE A 23 3.22 -11.47 13.70
CA PHE A 23 2.77 -10.53 14.72
C PHE A 23 1.24 -10.30 14.68
N LEU A 24 0.65 -10.20 13.49
CA LEU A 24 -0.79 -10.07 13.31
C LEU A 24 -1.56 -11.34 13.71
N ALA A 25 -0.95 -12.52 13.56
CA ALA A 25 -1.56 -13.79 13.92
C ALA A 25 -1.48 -14.12 15.42
N ASP A 26 -0.57 -13.47 16.17
CA ASP A 26 -0.33 -13.73 17.59
C ASP A 26 -1.53 -13.33 18.49
N LYS A 27 -2.32 -14.34 18.88
CA LYS A 27 -3.51 -14.19 19.73
C LYS A 27 -3.18 -13.84 21.18
N SER A 28 -1.91 -13.88 21.60
CA SER A 28 -1.51 -13.39 22.92
C SER A 28 -1.52 -11.86 23.00
N ILE A 29 -1.55 -11.18 21.84
CA ILE A 29 -1.58 -9.72 21.72
C ILE A 29 -3.02 -9.26 21.47
N ASP A 30 -3.45 -8.21 22.18
CA ASP A 30 -4.75 -7.57 21.95
C ASP A 30 -4.90 -7.21 20.46
N PRO A 31 -6.03 -7.57 19.81
CA PRO A 31 -6.20 -7.35 18.37
C PRO A 31 -6.11 -5.86 17.98
N ARG A 32 -6.48 -4.94 18.87
CA ARG A 32 -6.33 -3.50 18.63
C ARG A 32 -4.86 -3.08 18.61
N GLN A 33 -4.04 -3.67 19.48
CA GLN A 33 -2.61 -3.41 19.52
C GLN A 33 -1.90 -3.96 18.26
N ARG A 34 -2.36 -5.10 17.73
CA ARG A 34 -1.86 -5.63 16.45
C ARG A 34 -2.10 -4.67 15.28
N LEU A 35 -3.18 -3.88 15.33
CA LEU A 35 -3.47 -2.80 14.36
C LEU A 35 -2.91 -1.42 14.73
N ALA A 36 -2.02 -1.29 15.72
CA ALA A 36 -1.50 0.03 16.11
C ALA A 36 -0.77 0.77 14.97
N PHE A 37 -0.29 0.06 13.94
CA PHE A 37 0.32 0.65 12.74
C PHE A 37 -0.69 1.18 11.71
N ALA A 38 -1.99 0.93 11.87
CA ALA A 38 -2.99 1.27 10.86
C ALA A 38 -2.90 2.71 10.33
N PRO A 39 -2.64 3.74 11.17
CA PRO A 39 -2.43 5.11 10.68
C PRO A 39 -1.24 5.27 9.73
N CYS A 40 -0.19 4.45 9.85
CA CYS A 40 0.98 4.51 8.99
C CYS A 40 0.67 4.14 7.54
N MET A 41 -0.40 3.38 7.30
CA MET A 41 -0.85 3.00 5.97
C MET A 41 -1.53 4.16 5.23
N ALA A 42 -1.86 5.27 5.91
CA ALA A 42 -2.61 6.38 5.33
C ALA A 42 -2.03 6.90 4.01
N PRO A 43 -0.70 7.13 3.86
CA PRO A 43 -0.18 7.63 2.59
C PRO A 43 -0.42 6.66 1.43
N PHE A 44 -0.27 5.36 1.65
CA PHE A 44 -0.56 4.37 0.61
C PHE A 44 -2.06 4.31 0.31
N ALA A 45 -2.92 4.15 1.32
CA ALA A 45 -4.37 4.04 1.11
C ALA A 45 -4.95 5.25 0.36
N MET A 46 -4.45 6.46 0.63
CA MET A 46 -4.88 7.68 -0.06
C MET A 46 -4.26 7.81 -1.45
N MET A 47 -2.96 7.51 -1.61
CA MET A 47 -2.28 7.58 -2.91
C MET A 47 -2.69 6.47 -3.86
N PHE A 48 -3.22 5.34 -3.38
CA PHE A 48 -3.63 4.23 -4.25
C PHE A 48 -4.77 4.62 -5.18
N LYS A 49 -5.65 5.54 -4.75
CA LYS A 49 -6.61 6.21 -5.62
C LYS A 49 -5.91 6.92 -6.80
N ASP A 50 -4.84 7.65 -6.51
CA ASP A 50 -4.12 8.44 -7.51
C ASP A 50 -3.26 7.57 -8.42
N ILE A 51 -2.66 6.48 -7.91
CA ILE A 51 -1.98 5.46 -8.71
C ILE A 51 -2.95 4.87 -9.73
N ASN A 52 -4.13 4.47 -9.26
CA ASN A 52 -5.18 3.94 -10.13
C ASN A 52 -5.65 4.96 -11.18
N ALA A 53 -5.89 6.20 -10.79
CA ALA A 53 -6.43 7.23 -11.68
C ALA A 53 -5.40 7.82 -12.67
N TYR A 54 -4.13 7.96 -12.26
CA TYR A 54 -3.15 8.76 -12.99
C TYR A 54 -1.93 7.96 -13.46
N ALA A 55 -1.67 6.76 -12.93
CA ALA A 55 -0.54 5.93 -13.36
C ALA A 55 -1.01 4.69 -14.15
N LEU A 56 -2.04 4.01 -13.68
CA LEU A 56 -2.53 2.77 -14.29
C LEU A 56 -3.51 3.04 -15.43
N ARG A 57 -4.54 3.85 -15.17
CA ARG A 57 -5.62 4.12 -16.13
C ARG A 57 -5.11 4.89 -17.34
N GLN A 58 -5.55 4.44 -18.53
CA GLN A 58 -5.26 5.12 -19.77
C GLN A 58 -6.46 5.03 -20.71
N GLU A 59 -7.06 6.19 -20.99
CA GLU A 59 -8.27 6.32 -21.80
C GLU A 59 -8.13 7.45 -22.84
N PRO A 60 -8.72 7.29 -24.04
CA PRO A 60 -9.36 6.06 -24.54
C PRO A 60 -8.33 4.96 -24.86
N THR A 61 -8.78 3.71 -24.91
CA THR A 61 -7.93 2.58 -25.32
C THR A 61 -8.72 1.52 -26.07
N ASP A 62 -8.12 0.95 -27.10
CA ASP A 62 -8.62 -0.25 -27.79
C ASP A 62 -7.86 -1.51 -27.38
N ASN A 63 -6.77 -1.37 -26.62
CA ASN A 63 -5.99 -2.51 -26.16
C ASN A 63 -6.77 -3.29 -25.08
N PRO A 64 -7.00 -4.60 -25.24
CA PRO A 64 -7.80 -5.39 -24.31
C PRO A 64 -7.20 -5.45 -22.90
N ILE A 65 -5.87 -5.55 -22.77
CA ILE A 65 -5.19 -5.56 -21.47
C ILE A 65 -5.39 -4.23 -20.76
N GLN A 66 -5.23 -3.11 -21.47
CA GLN A 66 -5.46 -1.80 -20.87
C GLN A 66 -6.94 -1.60 -20.48
N LYS A 67 -7.90 -2.18 -21.20
CA LYS A 67 -9.31 -2.16 -20.80
C LYS A 67 -9.53 -2.88 -19.46
N MET A 68 -8.91 -4.04 -19.27
CA MET A 68 -8.95 -4.77 -17.99
C MET A 68 -8.35 -3.93 -16.85
N ILE A 69 -7.17 -3.34 -17.07
CA ILE A 69 -6.52 -2.46 -16.08
C ILE A 69 -7.42 -1.25 -15.77
N ASN A 70 -8.04 -0.64 -16.77
CA ASN A 70 -8.94 0.48 -16.55
C ASN A 70 -10.13 0.09 -15.68
N GLN A 71 -10.79 -1.05 -15.96
CA GLN A 71 -11.92 -1.56 -15.19
C GLN A 71 -11.55 -1.76 -13.72
N HIS A 72 -10.48 -2.52 -13.46
CA HIS A 72 -9.95 -2.73 -12.11
C HIS A 72 -9.59 -1.40 -11.43
N SER A 73 -8.95 -0.47 -12.15
CA SER A 73 -8.56 0.83 -11.56
C SER A 73 -9.73 1.69 -11.08
N TYR A 74 -10.94 1.50 -11.61
CA TYR A 74 -12.11 2.21 -11.11
C TYR A 74 -12.58 1.66 -9.77
N GLU A 75 -12.45 0.37 -9.56
CA GLU A 75 -12.85 -0.33 -8.34
C GLU A 75 -11.93 0.02 -7.19
N ASP A 76 -10.67 -0.39 -7.31
CA ASP A 76 -9.62 -0.22 -6.32
C ASP A 76 -9.41 1.24 -5.92
N GLY A 77 -9.57 2.14 -6.89
CA GLY A 77 -9.50 3.58 -6.67
C GLY A 77 -10.58 4.12 -5.69
N ARG A 78 -11.51 3.29 -5.21
CA ARG A 78 -12.54 3.65 -4.22
C ARG A 78 -12.27 3.09 -2.83
N HIS A 79 -11.31 2.17 -2.65
CA HIS A 79 -11.10 1.46 -1.37
C HIS A 79 -10.62 2.39 -0.25
N TRP A 80 -10.02 3.54 -0.56
CA TRP A 80 -9.67 4.59 0.41
C TRP A 80 -10.84 5.04 1.29
N ARG A 81 -12.09 4.95 0.79
CA ARG A 81 -13.28 5.31 1.56
C ARG A 81 -13.52 4.35 2.72
N TRP A 82 -13.29 3.06 2.48
CA TRP A 82 -13.38 2.04 3.53
C TRP A 82 -12.28 2.22 4.56
N TYR A 83 -11.08 2.59 4.12
CA TYR A 83 -9.97 2.89 5.03
C TYR A 83 -10.33 4.02 6.01
N LEU A 84 -10.85 5.15 5.51
CA LEU A 84 -11.25 6.27 6.36
C LEU A 84 -12.40 5.89 7.32
N GLU A 85 -13.40 5.17 6.84
CA GLU A 85 -14.51 4.67 7.66
C GLU A 85 -13.99 3.80 8.82
N ASP A 86 -13.00 2.94 8.56
CA ASP A 86 -12.40 2.10 9.59
C ASP A 86 -11.50 2.90 10.54
N MET A 87 -10.81 3.96 10.09
CA MET A 87 -10.04 4.84 10.98
C MET A 87 -10.93 5.55 12.00
N GLU A 88 -12.16 5.91 11.61
CA GLU A 88 -13.15 6.46 12.55
C GLU A 88 -13.59 5.41 13.56
N LYS A 89 -14.01 4.23 13.08
CA LYS A 89 -14.52 3.13 13.90
C LYS A 89 -13.50 2.61 14.92
N LEU A 90 -12.26 2.49 14.48
CA LEU A 90 -11.14 2.05 15.32
C LEU A 90 -10.57 3.18 16.19
N GLY A 91 -11.19 4.37 16.21
CA GLY A 91 -10.78 5.46 17.09
C GLY A 91 -9.42 6.08 16.76
N PHE A 92 -8.94 5.92 15.52
CA PHE A 92 -7.74 6.57 15.01
C PHE A 92 -8.00 8.00 14.52
N ASN A 93 -9.25 8.37 14.23
CA ASN A 93 -9.65 9.75 13.90
C ASN A 93 -9.61 10.66 15.15
N LYS A 94 -8.40 11.00 15.60
CA LYS A 94 -8.15 11.85 16.77
C LYS A 94 -7.83 13.28 16.35
N SER A 95 -8.17 14.24 17.21
CA SER A 95 -7.74 15.63 17.04
C SER A 95 -6.22 15.73 17.13
N MET A 96 -5.62 16.41 16.15
CA MET A 96 -4.19 16.69 16.06
C MET A 96 -4.01 18.06 15.38
N GLU A 97 -3.00 18.81 15.80
CA GLU A 97 -2.62 20.05 15.12
C GLU A 97 -2.23 19.73 13.67
N PHE A 98 -2.62 20.60 12.73
CA PHE A 98 -2.37 20.36 11.31
C PHE A 98 -0.88 20.14 11.00
N VAL A 99 0.01 20.88 11.68
CA VAL A 99 1.46 20.73 11.52
C VAL A 99 1.95 19.34 11.97
N ASP A 100 1.39 18.80 13.06
CA ASP A 100 1.79 17.48 13.55
C ASP A 100 1.23 16.37 12.65
N THR A 101 0.05 16.58 12.05
CA THR A 101 -0.47 15.69 11.01
C THR A 101 0.47 15.64 9.80
N LEU A 102 0.95 16.79 9.33
CA LEU A 102 1.91 16.84 8.21
C LEU A 102 3.24 16.17 8.58
N LYS A 103 3.75 16.41 9.79
CA LYS A 103 4.98 15.75 10.28
C LYS A 103 4.83 14.24 10.37
N PHE A 104 3.66 13.72 10.74
CA PHE A 104 3.39 12.29 10.76
C PHE A 104 3.32 11.72 9.33
N LEU A 105 2.52 12.34 8.46
CA LEU A 105 2.29 11.85 7.09
C LEU A 105 3.54 11.92 6.21
N TRP A 106 4.43 12.89 6.43
CA TRP A 106 5.73 13.00 5.75
C TRP A 106 6.92 12.62 6.64
N GLY A 107 6.64 12.04 7.80
CA GLY A 107 7.64 11.61 8.78
C GLY A 107 8.38 10.34 8.38
N LYS A 108 9.23 9.88 9.29
CA LYS A 108 9.99 8.62 9.15
C LYS A 108 9.11 7.40 9.36
N GLU A 109 8.00 7.56 10.07
CA GLU A 109 7.06 6.52 10.45
C GLU A 109 6.21 6.02 9.28
N THR A 110 6.23 6.75 8.17
CA THR A 110 5.46 6.45 6.96
C THR A 110 6.31 6.57 5.69
N GLN A 111 7.64 6.59 5.84
CA GLN A 111 8.57 6.81 4.74
C GLN A 111 8.48 5.67 3.73
N LYS A 112 8.63 4.42 4.18
CA LYS A 112 8.58 3.24 3.31
C LYS A 112 7.20 3.09 2.67
N THR A 113 6.16 3.41 3.42
CA THR A 113 4.80 3.45 2.88
C THR A 113 4.63 4.47 1.74
N ARG A 114 5.23 5.65 1.83
CA ARG A 114 5.24 6.63 0.72
C ARG A 114 6.09 6.16 -0.45
N GLU A 115 7.25 5.55 -0.18
CA GLU A 115 8.16 5.03 -1.19
C GLU A 115 7.49 3.95 -2.06
N VAL A 116 6.63 3.08 -1.49
CA VAL A 116 5.78 2.17 -2.27
C VAL A 116 5.05 2.94 -3.36
N SER A 117 4.33 3.99 -2.99
CA SER A 117 3.55 4.75 -3.95
C SER A 117 4.41 5.45 -5.00
N TYR A 118 5.58 5.97 -4.62
CA TYR A 118 6.53 6.57 -5.58
C TYR A 118 7.05 5.56 -6.58
N ASN A 119 7.41 4.36 -6.12
CA ASN A 119 7.89 3.28 -6.97
C ASN A 119 6.80 2.81 -7.93
N LEU A 120 5.55 2.69 -7.46
CA LEU A 120 4.41 2.36 -8.32
C LEU A 120 4.16 3.44 -9.39
N PHE A 121 4.23 4.72 -9.03
CA PHE A 121 4.16 5.81 -10.01
C PHE A 121 5.31 5.71 -11.03
N ALA A 122 6.55 5.50 -10.58
CA ALA A 122 7.71 5.40 -11.45
C ALA A 122 7.60 4.22 -12.44
N LEU A 123 7.03 3.09 -12.02
CA LEU A 123 6.81 1.92 -12.87
C LEU A 123 5.72 2.15 -13.93
N CYS A 124 4.69 2.94 -13.63
CA CYS A 124 3.46 2.96 -14.44
C CYS A 124 3.18 4.27 -15.18
N VAL A 125 3.53 5.44 -14.63
CA VAL A 125 3.00 6.73 -15.11
C VAL A 125 3.40 7.07 -16.55
N PHE A 126 4.60 6.69 -16.97
CA PHE A 126 5.08 6.86 -18.36
C PHE A 126 5.14 5.55 -19.14
N GLN A 127 4.61 4.47 -18.56
CA GLN A 127 4.62 3.17 -19.22
C GLN A 127 3.53 3.11 -20.30
N THR A 128 3.94 2.79 -21.52
CA THR A 128 3.03 2.68 -22.67
C THR A 128 2.69 1.23 -23.01
N ASP A 129 3.48 0.26 -22.53
CA ASP A 129 3.20 -1.15 -22.68
C ASP A 129 2.26 -1.63 -21.56
N PRO A 130 1.00 -2.00 -21.88
CA PRO A 130 0.04 -2.42 -20.87
C PRO A 130 0.41 -3.77 -20.23
N ILE A 131 1.29 -4.58 -20.82
CA ILE A 131 1.78 -5.82 -20.19
C ILE A 131 2.61 -5.50 -18.95
N LEU A 132 3.40 -4.42 -18.99
CA LEU A 132 4.22 -4.02 -17.86
C LEU A 132 3.36 -3.46 -16.72
N LYS A 133 2.31 -2.69 -17.04
CA LYS A 133 1.31 -2.27 -16.05
C LYS A 133 0.56 -3.47 -15.47
N LEU A 134 0.21 -4.44 -16.30
CA LEU A 134 -0.46 -5.67 -15.88
C LEU A 134 0.39 -6.44 -14.86
N ALA A 135 1.69 -6.62 -15.12
CA ALA A 135 2.59 -7.27 -14.18
C ALA A 135 2.68 -6.54 -12.83
N VAL A 136 2.63 -5.19 -12.83
CA VAL A 136 2.57 -4.39 -11.60
C VAL A 136 1.25 -4.63 -10.85
N VAL A 137 0.12 -4.59 -11.55
CA VAL A 137 -1.21 -4.85 -10.94
C VAL A 137 -1.25 -6.25 -10.33
N GLU A 138 -0.92 -7.30 -11.08
CA GLU A 138 -0.91 -8.68 -10.56
C GLU A 138 0.02 -8.84 -9.34
N SER A 139 1.13 -8.09 -9.30
CA SER A 139 2.02 -8.10 -8.14
C SER A 139 1.41 -7.40 -6.92
N ILE A 140 0.66 -6.31 -7.12
CA ILE A 140 -0.08 -5.62 -6.06
C ILE A 140 -1.20 -6.51 -5.53
N GLU A 141 -1.98 -7.15 -6.41
CA GLU A 141 -3.04 -8.08 -6.02
C GLU A 141 -2.48 -9.27 -5.21
N ALA A 142 -1.31 -9.77 -5.60
CA ALA A 142 -0.64 -10.85 -4.87
C ALA A 142 -0.21 -10.43 -3.46
N THR A 143 0.34 -9.23 -3.27
CA THR A 143 0.67 -8.71 -1.92
C THR A 143 -0.58 -8.42 -1.10
N GLY A 144 -1.62 -7.85 -1.74
CA GLY A 144 -2.94 -7.58 -1.16
C GLY A 144 -3.60 -8.87 -0.66
N THR A 145 -3.64 -9.92 -1.47
CA THR A 145 -4.20 -11.23 -1.11
C THR A 145 -3.58 -11.79 0.17
N VAL A 146 -2.25 -11.76 0.27
CA VAL A 146 -1.53 -12.26 1.46
C VAL A 146 -1.89 -11.42 2.69
N ALA A 147 -1.83 -10.09 2.57
CA ALA A 147 -2.09 -9.20 3.68
C ALA A 147 -3.55 -9.28 4.16
N LEU A 148 -4.50 -9.32 3.22
CA LEU A 148 -5.93 -9.31 3.51
C LEU A 148 -6.43 -10.64 4.09
N ASP A 149 -5.83 -11.79 3.77
CA ASP A 149 -6.18 -13.07 4.44
C ASP A 149 -5.92 -12.99 5.96
N VAL A 150 -4.77 -12.43 6.34
CA VAL A 150 -4.40 -12.27 7.76
C VAL A 150 -5.23 -11.15 8.42
N ILE A 151 -5.38 -10.02 7.73
CA ILE A 151 -6.13 -8.86 8.22
C ILE A 151 -7.63 -9.16 8.38
N ALA A 152 -8.24 -9.94 7.48
CA ALA A 152 -9.64 -10.30 7.58
C ALA A 152 -9.95 -11.05 8.88
N LYS A 153 -9.08 -12.01 9.25
CA LYS A 153 -9.17 -12.76 10.52
C LYS A 153 -9.06 -11.83 11.73
N LEU A 154 -8.18 -10.83 11.65
CA LEU A 154 -8.05 -9.81 12.70
C LEU A 154 -9.28 -8.88 12.76
N GLY A 155 -9.85 -8.53 11.61
CA GLY A 155 -11.10 -7.79 11.50
C GLY A 155 -12.26 -8.46 12.22
N ASP A 156 -12.38 -9.79 12.09
CA ASP A 156 -13.38 -10.58 12.80
C ASP A 156 -13.18 -10.53 14.33
N GLU A 157 -11.94 -10.62 14.81
CA GLU A 157 -11.63 -10.45 16.24
C GLU A 157 -12.01 -9.05 16.74
N LEU A 158 -11.68 -8.01 15.98
CA LEU A 158 -12.00 -6.63 16.32
C LEU A 158 -13.51 -6.40 16.35
N GLN A 159 -14.25 -6.98 15.42
CA GLN A 159 -15.70 -6.90 15.42
C GLN A 159 -16.30 -7.59 16.65
N GLN A 160 -15.80 -8.78 17.02
CA GLN A 160 -16.25 -9.48 18.22
C GLN A 160 -15.96 -8.67 19.50
N LEU A 161 -14.79 -8.02 19.56
CA LEU A 161 -14.37 -7.24 20.72
C LEU A 161 -15.09 -5.89 20.84
N THR A 162 -15.32 -5.20 19.72
CA THR A 162 -15.78 -3.80 19.71
C THR A 162 -17.25 -3.64 19.30
N GLY A 163 -17.85 -4.68 18.71
CA GLY A 163 -19.15 -4.62 18.06
C GLY A 163 -19.15 -3.84 16.74
N GLN A 164 -18.01 -3.29 16.31
CA GLN A 164 -17.93 -2.47 15.11
C GLN A 164 -17.45 -3.29 13.92
N ARG A 165 -18.23 -3.27 12.84
CA ARG A 165 -17.86 -3.93 11.60
C ARG A 165 -16.96 -3.02 10.76
N CYS A 166 -15.72 -3.45 10.56
CA CYS A 166 -14.77 -2.84 9.63
C CYS A 166 -15.09 -3.26 8.19
N ARG A 167 -14.75 -2.43 7.21
CA ARG A 167 -14.87 -2.74 5.78
C ARG A 167 -13.51 -3.00 5.14
N TYR A 168 -12.55 -2.11 5.37
CA TYR A 168 -11.18 -2.22 4.87
C TYR A 168 -10.45 -3.39 5.52
N TYR A 169 -10.57 -3.54 6.84
CA TYR A 169 -10.01 -4.68 7.57
C TYR A 169 -11.07 -5.79 7.71
N SER A 170 -11.48 -6.41 6.60
CA SER A 170 -12.56 -7.42 6.64
C SER A 170 -12.46 -8.47 5.55
N ALA A 171 -13.13 -9.61 5.78
CA ALA A 171 -13.32 -10.65 4.77
C ALA A 171 -14.06 -10.15 3.53
N SER A 172 -14.86 -9.08 3.63
CA SER A 172 -15.54 -8.50 2.46
C SER A 172 -14.57 -7.80 1.52
N HIS A 173 -13.52 -7.14 2.04
CA HIS A 173 -12.45 -6.58 1.22
C HIS A 173 -11.62 -7.70 0.58
N TYR A 174 -11.23 -8.71 1.37
CA TYR A 174 -10.54 -9.89 0.86
C TYR A 174 -11.30 -10.60 -0.29
N ALA A 175 -12.62 -10.74 -0.18
CA ALA A 175 -13.45 -11.38 -1.20
C ALA A 175 -13.54 -10.59 -2.52
N VAL A 176 -13.37 -9.27 -2.46
CA VAL A 176 -13.33 -8.40 -3.65
C VAL A 176 -12.00 -8.56 -4.39
N GLU A 177 -10.91 -8.66 -3.64
CA GLU A 177 -9.52 -8.67 -4.15
C GLU A 177 -9.07 -10.07 -4.60
N THR A 178 -9.64 -11.14 -4.04
CA THR A 178 -9.40 -12.52 -4.49
C THR A 178 -10.07 -12.87 -5.83
N GLY A 179 -10.71 -11.89 -6.49
CA GLY A 179 -11.38 -12.05 -7.77
C GLY A 179 -10.48 -12.00 -9.02
N HIS A 180 -9.15 -11.95 -8.87
CA HIS A 180 -8.19 -11.48 -9.90
C HIS A 180 -8.54 -10.07 -10.41
N ILE A 181 -7.78 -9.52 -11.37
CA ILE A 181 -8.20 -8.32 -12.09
C ILE A 181 -9.66 -8.50 -12.51
N GLN A 182 -10.54 -7.71 -11.91
CA GLN A 182 -11.96 -7.73 -12.24
C GLN A 182 -12.12 -7.17 -13.64
N ALA A 183 -12.20 -8.08 -14.60
CA ALA A 183 -12.39 -7.80 -16.01
C ALA A 183 -13.56 -8.59 -16.54
N ASP A 184 -14.28 -8.00 -17.49
CA ASP A 184 -15.34 -8.67 -18.26
C ASP A 184 -14.76 -9.66 -19.29
N VAL A 185 -13.88 -10.57 -18.85
CA VAL A 185 -13.25 -11.61 -19.66
C VAL A 185 -13.56 -12.97 -19.04
N GLU A 186 -14.08 -13.91 -19.85
CA GLU A 186 -14.23 -15.30 -19.43
C GLU A 186 -12.84 -15.91 -19.17
N ASP A 187 -12.62 -16.39 -17.93
CA ASP A 187 -11.40 -17.08 -17.52
C ASP A 187 -10.11 -16.23 -17.67
N VAL A 188 -10.04 -15.16 -16.85
CA VAL A 188 -8.89 -14.23 -16.78
C VAL A 188 -7.56 -14.97 -16.60
N GLU A 189 -7.51 -16.01 -15.76
CA GLU A 189 -6.31 -16.82 -15.55
C GLU A 189 -5.78 -17.44 -16.85
N LYS A 190 -6.65 -18.13 -17.61
CA LYS A 190 -6.25 -18.69 -18.92
C LYS A 190 -5.85 -17.62 -19.91
N PHE A 191 -6.51 -16.45 -19.90
CA PHE A 191 -6.11 -15.34 -20.76
C PHE A 191 -4.67 -14.91 -20.43
N LEU A 192 -4.37 -14.66 -19.15
CA LEU A 192 -3.05 -14.25 -18.69
C LEU A 192 -1.97 -15.29 -19.03
N GLU A 193 -2.23 -16.57 -18.77
CA GLU A 193 -1.27 -17.64 -19.06
C GLU A 193 -0.90 -17.75 -20.54
N ASN A 194 -1.84 -17.43 -21.44
CA ASN A 194 -1.63 -17.52 -22.87
C ASN A 194 -0.93 -16.29 -23.48
N LEU A 195 -0.79 -15.19 -22.72
CA LEU A 195 -0.08 -14.00 -23.17
C LEU A 195 1.41 -14.31 -23.44
N GLN A 196 1.80 -14.16 -24.70
CA GLN A 196 3.17 -14.28 -25.16
C GLN A 196 3.88 -12.94 -24.98
N LEU A 197 5.04 -12.97 -24.33
CA LEU A 197 5.87 -11.79 -24.08
C LEU A 197 7.12 -11.89 -24.93
N THR A 198 7.63 -10.75 -25.38
CA THR A 198 9.02 -10.66 -25.86
C THR A 198 9.98 -10.83 -24.68
N GLU A 199 11.25 -11.13 -24.97
CA GLU A 199 12.28 -11.23 -23.92
C GLU A 199 12.45 -9.90 -23.16
N GLU A 200 12.36 -8.76 -23.86
CA GLU A 200 12.41 -7.43 -23.24
C GLU A 200 11.22 -7.19 -22.30
N GLN A 201 10.00 -7.56 -22.73
CA GLN A 201 8.81 -7.45 -21.88
C GLN A 201 8.93 -8.33 -20.65
N LYS A 202 9.42 -9.56 -20.81
CA LYS A 202 9.63 -10.49 -19.71
C LYS A 202 10.63 -9.95 -18.69
N GLU A 203 11.79 -9.47 -19.15
CA GLU A 203 12.82 -8.91 -18.27
C GLU A 203 12.28 -7.72 -17.46
N LYS A 204 11.64 -6.75 -18.14
CA LYS A 204 11.07 -5.57 -17.50
C LYS A 204 9.93 -5.91 -16.54
N ALA A 205 9.07 -6.87 -16.90
CA ALA A 205 8.00 -7.33 -16.03
C ALA A 205 8.57 -7.98 -14.76
N CYS A 206 9.56 -8.86 -14.88
CA CYS A 206 10.21 -9.47 -13.71
C CYS A 206 10.87 -8.43 -12.80
N GLN A 207 11.53 -7.41 -13.36
CA GLN A 207 12.09 -6.30 -12.57
C GLN A 207 11.01 -5.49 -11.84
N ALA A 208 9.86 -5.29 -12.48
CA ALA A 208 8.72 -4.62 -11.85
C ALA A 208 8.15 -5.45 -10.69
N VAL A 209 7.99 -6.77 -10.88
CA VAL A 209 7.56 -7.70 -9.83
C VAL A 209 8.47 -7.60 -8.60
N GLU A 210 9.79 -7.71 -8.79
CA GLU A 210 10.76 -7.61 -7.70
C GLU A 210 10.68 -6.26 -6.97
N THR A 211 10.50 -5.17 -7.72
CA THR A 211 10.37 -3.82 -7.16
C THR A 211 9.12 -3.68 -6.31
N VAL A 212 7.97 -4.20 -6.78
CA VAL A 212 6.71 -4.20 -6.04
C VAL A 212 6.87 -4.96 -4.73
N PHE A 213 7.30 -6.23 -4.79
CA PHE A 213 7.44 -7.04 -3.58
C PHE A 213 8.45 -6.48 -2.59
N THR A 214 9.59 -5.95 -3.05
CA THR A 214 10.57 -5.29 -2.19
C THR A 214 9.97 -4.07 -1.50
N SER A 215 9.30 -3.20 -2.25
CA SER A 215 8.72 -1.96 -1.69
C SER A 215 7.67 -2.27 -0.63
N PHE A 216 6.77 -3.22 -0.90
CA PHE A 216 5.77 -3.63 0.08
C PHE A 216 6.41 -4.29 1.31
N SER A 217 7.45 -5.11 1.13
CA SER A 217 8.14 -5.76 2.25
C SER A 217 8.75 -4.74 3.21
N GLU A 218 9.42 -3.72 2.67
CA GLU A 218 10.00 -2.64 3.47
C GLU A 218 8.92 -1.82 4.21
N ALA A 219 7.76 -1.62 3.60
CA ALA A 219 6.63 -0.95 4.26
C ALA A 219 6.03 -1.80 5.39
N LEU A 220 5.94 -3.13 5.22
CA LEU A 220 5.47 -4.02 6.29
C LEU A 220 6.46 -4.09 7.47
N ASP A 221 7.76 -4.01 7.21
CA ASP A 221 8.76 -3.88 8.27
C ASP A 221 8.60 -2.56 9.05
N GLU A 222 8.36 -1.44 8.36
CA GLU A 222 8.02 -0.15 8.97
C GLU A 222 6.76 -0.25 9.85
N PHE A 223 5.72 -0.93 9.37
CA PHE A 223 4.50 -1.20 10.14
C PHE A 223 4.78 -2.01 11.41
N LEU A 224 5.56 -3.08 11.32
CA LEU A 224 5.91 -3.92 12.46
C LEU A 224 6.69 -3.13 13.51
N VAL A 225 7.68 -2.35 13.07
CA VAL A 225 8.47 -1.47 13.94
C VAL A 225 7.55 -0.46 14.64
N TYR A 226 6.61 0.14 13.91
CA TYR A 226 5.68 1.10 14.48
C TYR A 226 4.76 0.45 15.52
N ALA A 227 4.14 -0.69 15.20
CA ALA A 227 3.22 -1.40 16.09
C ALA A 227 3.88 -1.89 17.39
N LYS A 228 5.17 -2.23 17.35
CA LYS A 228 5.96 -2.60 18.54
C LYS A 228 6.35 -1.41 19.41
N ASN A 229 6.44 -0.21 18.82
CA ASN A 229 6.95 0.99 19.49
C ASN A 229 5.87 1.99 19.91
N HIS A 230 4.62 1.81 19.46
CA HIS A 230 3.48 2.66 19.77
C HIS A 230 2.32 1.82 20.28
N THR A 231 1.48 2.42 21.13
CA THR A 231 0.29 1.74 21.65
C THR A 231 -0.93 2.16 20.87
N TYR A 232 -1.92 1.27 20.77
CA TYR A 232 -3.21 1.59 20.14
C TYR A 232 -3.87 2.84 20.75
N GLN A 233 -3.78 3.03 22.07
CA GLN A 233 -4.37 4.18 22.76
C GLN A 233 -3.64 5.49 22.45
N GLN A 234 -2.36 5.41 22.07
CA GLN A 234 -1.46 6.53 21.90
C GLN A 234 -0.60 6.31 20.64
N PRO A 235 -1.22 6.29 19.44
CA PRO A 235 -0.51 5.95 18.22
C PRO A 235 0.48 7.06 17.83
N PHE A 236 0.18 8.33 18.11
CA PHE A 236 0.94 9.47 17.59
C PHE A 236 1.96 10.10 18.57
N THR A 237 2.14 9.53 19.75
CA THR A 237 2.62 10.27 20.95
C THR A 237 4.13 10.53 20.99
N LYS A 238 4.92 9.94 20.08
CA LYS A 238 6.37 10.19 19.98
C LYS A 238 6.76 11.36 19.07
N LEU A 239 5.81 12.03 18.41
CA LEU A 239 6.10 13.15 17.50
C LEU A 239 6.67 14.40 18.21
N ASN A 240 6.60 14.48 19.55
CA ASN A 240 6.86 15.70 20.31
C ASN A 240 8.21 15.81 21.02
N SER A 241 9.10 14.81 20.98
CA SER A 241 10.30 14.85 21.86
C SER A 241 11.60 15.38 21.24
N ALA A 242 11.65 15.85 19.99
CA ALA A 242 12.93 16.34 19.43
C ALA A 242 12.90 17.47 18.37
N THR A 243 11.76 17.85 17.80
CA THR A 243 11.79 18.67 16.56
C THR A 243 11.73 20.19 16.74
N ALA A 244 11.60 20.73 17.96
CA ALA A 244 11.64 22.19 18.14
C ALA A 244 13.03 22.80 17.88
N THR A 245 14.09 22.01 17.88
CA THR A 245 15.49 22.50 17.72
C THR A 245 16.13 22.09 16.38
N GLN A 246 15.54 21.16 15.61
CA GLN A 246 16.17 20.61 14.40
C GLN A 246 15.95 21.44 13.13
N TYR A 247 14.87 22.22 13.02
CA TYR A 247 14.62 23.06 11.83
C TYR A 247 15.64 24.21 11.65
N LEU A 248 16.48 24.49 12.64
CA LEU A 248 17.54 25.50 12.55
C LEU A 248 18.90 24.92 12.07
N HIS A 249 19.04 23.60 11.94
CA HIS A 249 20.32 22.96 11.61
C HIS A 249 20.38 22.24 10.27
N GLU A 250 19.26 22.07 9.57
CA GLU A 250 19.20 21.37 8.27
C GLU A 250 19.02 22.33 7.07
N MET A 251 19.54 23.55 7.14
CA MET A 251 19.72 24.36 5.93
C MET A 251 21.14 24.17 5.37
N PRO A 252 21.28 23.73 4.10
CA PRO A 252 22.56 23.80 3.41
C PRO A 252 23.10 25.23 3.48
N THR A 253 24.38 25.37 3.82
CA THR A 253 25.11 26.63 4.09
C THR A 253 25.04 27.66 2.96
N GLN A 254 24.51 27.28 1.79
CA GLN A 254 24.36 28.12 0.62
C GLN A 254 23.09 28.97 0.60
N VAL A 255 22.01 28.58 1.30
CA VAL A 255 20.73 29.34 1.33
C VAL A 255 20.71 30.40 2.44
N ALA A 256 21.49 30.20 3.51
CA ALA A 256 21.57 31.15 4.63
C ALA A 256 22.15 32.53 4.23
N ARG A 257 22.89 32.64 3.12
CA ARG A 257 23.46 33.90 2.64
C ARG A 257 22.49 34.81 1.89
N GLU A 258 21.41 34.27 1.31
CA GLU A 258 20.46 35.09 0.54
C GLU A 258 19.37 35.73 1.43
N VAL A 259 19.07 35.15 2.60
CA VAL A 259 18.08 35.70 3.53
C VAL A 259 18.64 36.89 4.35
N GLN A 260 19.95 37.01 4.49
CA GLN A 260 20.60 38.11 5.22
C GLN A 260 20.83 39.39 4.38
N LEU A 261 20.54 39.37 3.08
CA LEU A 261 20.67 40.53 2.19
C LEU A 261 19.34 41.23 1.87
N LEU A 262 18.23 40.77 2.46
CA LEU A 262 16.89 41.35 2.30
C LEU A 262 16.24 41.79 3.64
N SER A 263 17.05 41.96 4.69
CA SER A 263 16.68 42.59 5.96
C SER A 263 17.58 43.79 6.23
#